data_AF-A0A7C5N230-F1
#
_entry.id   AF-A0A7C5N230-F1
#
_cell.length_a   1.000
_cell.length_b   1.000
_cell.length_c   1.000
_cell.angle_alpha   90.00
_cell.angle_beta   90.00
_cell.angle_gamma   90.00
#
_symmetry.space_group_name_H-M   'P 1'
#
loop_
_entity.id
_entity.type
_entity.pdbx_description
1 polymer ?
#
loop_
_entity_poly.entity_id
_entity_poly.type
_entity_poly.pdbx_seq_one_letter_code
_entity_poly.pdbx_strand_id
1 'polypeptide(L)'
;MQNGPTETSVLISLHELVSLEDERLAEEEEARRRAEAEAERAKQDAIEHARAAEEARRLAEEEARVARAREQAEQQARLAAIAQAELERARVEARATAARAARETELAHERALAAQANEREKTKLKLWGVGVLFAVVLGAGGLGVMAMTQTDTTEDPRIAQLEREQAELLRDRLGALDALHERLQEKLGAYAGTSADFDAAHRDVVATRAALRDGDPTDAGLDAYEAALDRLATEMGRAHRLARLTALREVHDELAAKADATRRPTTALKKAAKAAEAGRKGVDAVEPMEQELDRYDASLRQLAVALADQPKAGPDVGRPTKSTAATSEEPVCTDYHDPLCARLTRD
;
A
#
# COMPACT_ATOMS: atom_id res chain seq x y z
N MET A 1 -57.15 -55.99 -86.96
CA MET A 1 -57.46 -54.97 -85.94
C MET A 1 -56.35 -54.99 -84.93
N GLN A 2 -55.45 -54.03 -85.06
CA GLN A 2 -54.43 -53.68 -84.07
C GLN A 2 -55.12 -53.04 -82.87
N ASN A 3 -54.59 -53.29 -81.67
CA ASN A 3 -54.44 -52.34 -80.57
C ASN A 3 -53.78 -53.10 -79.42
N GLY A 4 -52.47 -52.92 -79.25
CA GLY A 4 -51.76 -53.31 -78.05
C GLY A 4 -51.93 -52.23 -76.97
N PRO A 5 -52.25 -52.62 -75.73
CA PRO A 5 -51.97 -51.76 -74.59
C PRO A 5 -51.63 -52.59 -73.33
N THR A 6 -50.39 -53.02 -73.18
CA THR A 6 -49.84 -53.48 -71.89
C THR A 6 -48.56 -52.75 -71.50
N GLU A 7 -48.07 -51.84 -72.35
CA GLU A 7 -46.89 -51.02 -72.05
C GLU A 7 -47.25 -49.78 -71.21
N THR A 8 -48.51 -49.34 -71.18
CA THR A 8 -48.95 -48.14 -70.43
C THR A 8 -49.05 -48.36 -68.91
N SER A 9 -49.37 -49.55 -68.40
CA SER A 9 -49.51 -49.78 -66.94
C SER A 9 -48.17 -49.82 -66.20
N VAL A 10 -47.09 -50.27 -66.84
CA VAL A 10 -45.75 -50.31 -66.25
C VAL A 10 -45.10 -48.94 -66.29
N LEU A 11 -45.33 -48.18 -67.36
CA LEU A 11 -44.85 -46.81 -67.48
C LEU A 11 -45.54 -45.85 -66.48
N ILE A 12 -46.83 -46.08 -66.18
CA ILE A 12 -47.55 -45.33 -65.13
C ILE A 12 -46.96 -45.63 -63.74
N SER A 13 -46.68 -46.89 -63.39
CA SER A 13 -46.11 -47.22 -62.07
C SER A 13 -44.68 -46.71 -61.89
N LEU A 14 -43.91 -46.63 -62.98
CA LEU A 14 -42.55 -46.09 -62.94
C LEU A 14 -42.56 -44.57 -62.73
N HIS A 15 -43.47 -43.86 -63.42
CA HIS A 15 -43.64 -42.41 -63.25
C HIS A 15 -44.07 -42.05 -61.82
N GLU A 16 -44.98 -42.81 -61.22
CA GLU A 16 -45.44 -42.59 -59.84
C GLU A 16 -44.31 -42.83 -58.82
N LEU A 17 -43.46 -43.83 -59.06
CA LEU A 17 -42.28 -44.08 -58.21
C LEU A 17 -41.26 -42.93 -58.29
N VAL A 18 -41.00 -42.41 -59.50
CA VAL A 18 -40.11 -41.25 -59.71
C VAL A 18 -40.69 -40.00 -59.05
N SER A 19 -42.02 -39.80 -59.13
CA SER A 19 -42.69 -38.66 -58.48
C SER A 19 -42.56 -38.71 -56.95
N LEU A 20 -42.68 -39.90 -56.35
CA LEU A 20 -42.50 -40.10 -54.90
C LEU A 20 -41.03 -39.93 -54.47
N GLU A 21 -40.08 -40.30 -55.33
CA GLU A 21 -38.65 -40.08 -55.07
C GLU A 21 -38.29 -38.59 -55.16
N ASP A 22 -38.82 -37.87 -56.14
CA ASP A 22 -38.67 -36.42 -56.28
C ASP A 22 -39.30 -35.65 -55.10
N GLU A 23 -40.49 -36.07 -54.63
CA GLU A 23 -41.13 -35.50 -53.43
C GLU A 23 -40.28 -35.73 -52.18
N ARG A 24 -39.78 -36.95 -51.98
CA ARG A 24 -38.91 -37.28 -50.84
C ARG A 24 -37.59 -36.50 -50.90
N LEU A 25 -37.01 -36.34 -52.09
CA LEU A 25 -35.78 -35.57 -52.29
C LEU A 25 -36.01 -34.09 -51.98
N ALA A 26 -37.16 -33.53 -52.40
CA ALA A 26 -37.54 -32.16 -52.09
C ALA A 26 -37.76 -31.94 -50.58
N GLU A 27 -38.41 -32.87 -49.89
CA GLU A 27 -38.57 -32.83 -48.43
C GLU A 27 -37.23 -32.94 -47.69
N GLU A 28 -36.32 -33.80 -48.16
CA GLU A 28 -34.98 -33.95 -47.57
C GLU A 28 -34.12 -32.70 -47.79
N GLU A 29 -34.17 -32.11 -48.99
CA GLU A 29 -33.50 -30.84 -49.27
C GLU A 29 -34.07 -29.69 -48.42
N GLU A 30 -35.39 -29.60 -48.26
CA GLU A 30 -36.00 -28.55 -47.45
C GLU A 30 -35.67 -28.72 -45.96
N ALA A 31 -35.72 -29.96 -45.45
CA ALA A 31 -35.29 -30.27 -44.09
C ALA A 31 -33.81 -29.92 -43.86
N ARG A 32 -32.95 -30.23 -44.84
CA ARG A 32 -31.52 -29.89 -44.78
C ARG A 32 -31.29 -28.38 -44.79
N ARG A 33 -31.99 -27.63 -45.66
CA ARG A 33 -31.89 -26.15 -45.70
C ARG A 33 -32.37 -25.51 -44.40
N ARG A 34 -33.45 -26.04 -43.79
CA ARG A 34 -33.94 -25.56 -42.49
C ARG A 34 -32.91 -25.84 -41.38
N ALA A 35 -32.34 -27.04 -41.34
CA ALA A 35 -31.30 -27.39 -40.37
C ALA A 35 -30.02 -26.54 -40.51
N GLU A 36 -29.58 -26.27 -41.75
CA GLU A 36 -28.43 -25.39 -42.01
C GLU A 36 -28.73 -23.94 -41.57
N ALA A 37 -29.93 -23.42 -41.87
CA ALA A 37 -30.34 -22.07 -41.44
C ALA A 37 -30.48 -21.93 -39.91
N GLU A 38 -31.01 -22.93 -39.22
CA GLU A 38 -31.07 -22.96 -37.76
C GLU A 38 -29.68 -23.05 -37.13
N ALA A 39 -28.78 -23.85 -37.71
CA ALA A 39 -27.39 -23.94 -37.25
C ALA A 39 -26.62 -22.63 -37.44
N GLU A 40 -26.85 -21.89 -38.54
CA GLU A 40 -26.26 -20.57 -38.72
C GLU A 40 -26.80 -19.54 -37.74
N ARG A 41 -28.12 -19.52 -37.49
CA ARG A 41 -28.73 -18.63 -36.48
C ARG A 41 -28.19 -18.92 -35.08
N ALA A 42 -28.11 -20.19 -34.69
CA ALA A 42 -27.55 -20.57 -33.40
C ALA A 42 -26.08 -20.16 -33.23
N LYS A 43 -25.28 -20.18 -34.31
CA LYS A 43 -23.90 -19.68 -34.29
C LYS A 43 -23.84 -18.16 -34.15
N GLN A 44 -24.72 -17.43 -34.85
CA GLN A 44 -24.79 -15.97 -34.75
C GLN A 44 -25.21 -15.54 -33.34
N ASP A 45 -26.25 -16.16 -32.78
CA ASP A 45 -26.73 -15.88 -31.41
C ASP A 45 -25.65 -16.18 -30.36
N ALA A 46 -24.89 -17.29 -30.53
CA ALA A 46 -23.79 -17.62 -29.62
C ALA A 46 -22.64 -16.59 -29.68
N ILE A 47 -22.32 -16.07 -30.87
CA ILE A 47 -21.30 -15.03 -31.04
C ILE A 47 -21.76 -13.71 -30.43
N GLU A 48 -23.03 -13.33 -30.63
CA GLU A 48 -23.60 -12.12 -30.04
C GLU A 48 -23.64 -12.19 -28.51
N HIS A 49 -24.06 -13.33 -27.94
CA HIS A 49 -24.03 -13.54 -26.50
C HIS A 49 -22.61 -13.51 -25.92
N ALA A 50 -21.63 -14.09 -26.63
CA ALA A 50 -20.23 -14.04 -26.19
C ALA A 50 -19.69 -12.60 -26.18
N ARG A 51 -19.97 -11.81 -27.22
CA ARG A 51 -19.57 -10.40 -27.30
C ARG A 51 -20.24 -9.54 -26.23
N ALA A 52 -21.54 -9.72 -26.01
CA ALA A 52 -22.27 -9.00 -24.96
C ALA A 52 -21.73 -9.33 -23.56
N ALA A 53 -21.35 -10.58 -23.30
CA ALA A 53 -20.74 -10.98 -22.04
C ALA A 53 -19.33 -10.39 -21.83
N GLU A 54 -18.53 -10.30 -22.89
CA GLU A 54 -17.21 -9.65 -22.83
C GLU A 54 -17.31 -8.13 -22.65
N GLU A 55 -18.23 -7.46 -23.34
CA GLU A 55 -18.47 -6.02 -23.17
C GLU A 55 -18.98 -5.68 -21.78
N ALA A 56 -19.90 -6.48 -21.24
CA ALA A 56 -20.38 -6.32 -19.86
C ALA A 56 -19.27 -6.50 -18.83
N ARG A 57 -18.34 -7.45 -19.05
CA ARG A 57 -17.16 -7.63 -18.19
C ARG A 57 -16.22 -6.43 -18.29
N ARG A 58 -15.97 -5.92 -19.49
CA ARG A 58 -15.10 -4.75 -19.68
C ARG A 58 -15.66 -3.50 -18.99
N LEU A 59 -16.97 -3.26 -19.11
CA LEU A 59 -17.63 -2.15 -18.44
C LEU A 59 -17.58 -2.29 -16.91
N ALA A 60 -17.84 -3.49 -16.37
CA ALA A 60 -17.74 -3.73 -14.93
C ALA A 60 -16.31 -3.53 -14.39
N GLU A 61 -15.29 -3.93 -15.14
CA GLU A 61 -13.89 -3.70 -14.77
C GLU A 61 -13.49 -2.22 -14.84
N GLU A 62 -13.96 -1.49 -15.86
CA GLU A 62 -13.73 -0.04 -15.98
C GLU A 62 -14.42 0.73 -14.84
N GLU A 63 -15.68 0.40 -14.52
CA GLU A 63 -16.42 0.98 -13.40
C GLU A 63 -15.73 0.70 -12.06
N ALA A 64 -15.29 -0.55 -11.84
CA ALA A 64 -14.54 -0.91 -10.64
C ALA A 64 -13.21 -0.14 -10.52
N ARG A 65 -12.52 0.08 -11.65
CA ARG A 65 -11.28 0.86 -11.67
C ARG A 65 -11.54 2.34 -11.35
N VAL A 66 -12.59 2.93 -11.90
CA VAL A 66 -12.98 4.31 -11.60
C VAL A 66 -13.38 4.47 -10.13
N ALA A 67 -14.15 3.53 -9.59
CA ALA A 67 -14.52 3.53 -8.18
C ALA A 67 -13.29 3.46 -7.25
N ARG A 68 -12.35 2.54 -7.52
CA ARG A 68 -11.09 2.44 -6.75
C ARG A 68 -10.24 3.70 -6.86
N ALA A 69 -10.15 4.31 -8.05
CA ALA A 69 -9.41 5.55 -8.23
C ALA A 69 -10.02 6.71 -7.42
N ARG A 70 -11.36 6.78 -7.34
CA ARG A 70 -12.06 7.76 -6.52
C ARG A 70 -11.83 7.52 -5.03
N GLU A 71 -11.93 6.28 -4.56
CA GLU A 71 -11.65 5.93 -3.17
C GLU A 71 -10.21 6.28 -2.77
N GLN A 72 -9.24 6.00 -3.64
CA GLN A 72 -7.84 6.36 -3.42
C GLN A 72 -7.65 7.88 -3.35
N ALA A 73 -8.31 8.64 -4.24
CA ALA A 73 -8.26 10.10 -4.21
C ALA A 73 -8.89 10.67 -2.92
N GLU A 74 -10.02 10.11 -2.48
CA GLU A 74 -10.68 10.51 -1.24
C GLU A 74 -9.84 10.17 0.00
N GLN A 75 -9.18 9.00 0.02
CA GLN A 75 -8.25 8.63 1.09
C GLN A 75 -7.02 9.55 1.13
N GLN A 76 -6.42 9.86 -0.02
CA GLN A 76 -5.30 10.80 -0.11
C GLN A 76 -5.71 12.21 0.35
N ALA A 77 -6.91 12.68 -0.02
CA ALA A 77 -7.43 13.96 0.43
C ALA A 77 -7.65 14.00 1.96
N ARG A 78 -8.16 12.91 2.55
CA ARG A 78 -8.30 12.78 4.01
C ARG A 78 -6.96 12.79 4.72
N LEU A 79 -5.97 12.05 4.22
CA LEU A 79 -4.61 12.04 4.79
C LEU A 79 -3.96 13.42 4.70
N ALA A 80 -4.11 14.11 3.56
CA ALA A 80 -3.61 15.47 3.38
C ALA A 80 -4.28 16.47 4.35
N ALA A 81 -5.59 16.34 4.57
CA ALA A 81 -6.32 17.18 5.52
C ALA A 81 -5.85 16.94 6.98
N ILE A 82 -5.58 15.69 7.36
CA ILE A 82 -5.02 15.35 8.68
C ILE A 82 -3.62 15.95 8.83
N ALA A 83 -2.75 15.78 7.83
CA ALA A 83 -1.40 16.33 7.87
C ALA A 83 -1.39 17.87 8.00
N GLN A 84 -2.30 18.56 7.31
CA GLN A 84 -2.48 20.01 7.45
C GLN A 84 -2.98 20.39 8.85
N ALA A 85 -3.94 19.63 9.40
CA ALA A 85 -4.44 19.86 10.75
C ALA A 85 -3.36 19.67 11.82
N GLU A 86 -2.51 18.65 11.68
CA GLU A 86 -1.36 18.42 12.57
C GLU A 86 -0.33 19.53 12.47
N LEU A 87 -0.03 20.01 11.25
CA LEU A 87 0.89 21.13 11.06
C LEU A 87 0.37 22.42 11.71
N GLU A 88 -0.93 22.71 11.57
CA GLU A 88 -1.54 23.88 12.22
C GLU A 88 -1.59 23.72 13.74
N ARG A 89 -1.85 22.52 14.27
CA ARG A 89 -1.74 22.25 15.71
C ARG A 89 -0.33 22.49 16.23
N ALA A 90 0.69 21.95 15.55
CA ALA A 90 2.08 22.18 15.91
C ALA A 90 2.47 23.67 15.86
N ARG A 91 1.94 24.43 14.89
CA ARG A 91 2.13 25.90 14.82
C ARG A 91 1.46 26.62 16.00
N VAL A 92 0.25 26.23 16.38
CA VAL A 92 -0.47 26.82 17.51
C VAL A 92 0.23 26.50 18.82
N GLU A 93 0.68 25.27 19.01
CA GLU A 93 1.44 24.84 20.19
C GLU A 93 2.77 25.58 20.29
N ALA A 94 3.52 25.70 19.19
CA ALA A 94 4.77 26.48 19.15
C ALA A 94 4.55 27.96 19.48
N ARG A 95 3.43 28.55 19.03
CA ARG A 95 3.06 29.93 19.39
C ARG A 95 2.68 30.04 20.87
N ALA A 96 1.96 29.06 21.41
CA ALA A 96 1.56 29.04 22.81
C ALA A 96 2.77 28.88 23.74
N THR A 97 3.73 28.00 23.42
CA THR A 97 4.96 27.82 24.19
C THR A 97 5.84 29.07 24.12
N ALA A 98 6.00 29.68 22.95
CA ALA A 98 6.71 30.95 22.82
C ALA A 98 6.06 32.08 23.65
N ALA A 99 4.72 32.16 23.64
CA ALA A 99 3.99 33.15 24.45
C ALA A 99 4.14 32.90 25.96
N ARG A 100 4.17 31.63 26.41
CA ARG A 100 4.43 31.28 27.81
C ARG A 100 5.85 31.65 28.21
N ALA A 101 6.85 31.28 27.41
CA ALA A 101 8.24 31.63 27.65
C ALA A 101 8.44 33.14 27.75
N ALA A 102 7.80 33.93 26.87
CA ALA A 102 7.84 35.39 26.95
C ALA A 102 7.29 35.92 28.29
N ARG A 103 6.11 35.44 28.72
CA ARG A 103 5.52 35.84 30.02
C ARG A 103 6.38 35.41 31.21
N GLU A 104 7.00 34.24 31.15
CA GLU A 104 7.92 33.79 32.20
C GLU A 104 9.15 34.70 32.31
N THR A 105 9.69 35.16 31.17
CA THR A 105 10.80 36.12 31.18
C THR A 105 10.41 37.47 31.76
N GLU A 106 9.20 37.97 31.49
CA GLU A 106 8.66 39.20 32.09
C GLU A 106 8.51 39.06 33.62
N LEU A 107 7.88 37.98 34.08
CA LEU A 107 7.71 37.71 35.51
C LEU A 107 9.05 37.53 36.23
N ALA A 108 10.03 36.88 35.59
CA ALA A 108 11.38 36.76 36.14
C ALA A 108 12.06 38.13 36.29
N HIS A 109 11.86 39.03 35.32
CA HIS A 109 12.38 40.39 35.40
C HIS A 109 11.72 41.20 36.51
N GLU A 110 10.39 41.13 36.66
CA GLU A 110 9.66 41.78 37.74
C GLU A 110 10.11 41.29 39.12
N ARG A 111 10.30 39.97 39.28
CA ARG A 111 10.84 39.39 40.53
C ARG A 111 12.25 39.88 40.83
N ALA A 112 13.12 40.00 39.83
CA ALA A 112 14.46 40.54 40.00
C ALA A 112 14.44 42.02 40.43
N LEU A 113 13.56 42.83 39.85
CA LEU A 113 13.37 44.22 40.24
C LEU A 113 12.83 44.36 41.67
N ALA A 114 11.84 43.52 42.04
CA ALA A 114 11.29 43.50 43.40
C ALA A 114 12.34 43.08 44.44
N ALA A 115 13.19 42.08 44.13
CA ALA A 115 14.29 41.68 44.99
C ALA A 115 15.30 42.83 45.20
N GLN A 116 15.68 43.54 44.14
CA GLN A 116 16.57 44.71 44.22
C GLN A 116 15.93 45.87 45.01
N ALA A 117 14.63 46.11 44.86
CA ALA A 117 13.92 47.13 45.63
C ALA A 117 13.94 46.82 47.13
N ASN A 118 13.66 45.57 47.50
CA ASN A 118 13.72 45.09 48.89
C ASN A 118 15.14 45.20 49.49
N GLU A 119 16.18 44.94 48.70
CA GLU A 119 17.57 45.11 49.16
C GLU A 119 17.94 46.58 49.38
N ARG A 120 17.44 47.50 48.54
CA ARG A 120 17.63 48.96 48.70
C ARG A 120 16.93 49.50 49.94
N GLU A 121 15.73 49.01 50.25
CA GLU A 121 15.05 49.36 51.49
C GLU A 121 15.78 48.81 52.71
N LYS A 122 16.24 47.54 52.67
CA LYS A 122 17.05 46.95 53.74
C LYS A 122 18.40 47.65 53.93
N THR A 123 19.03 48.19 52.88
CA THR A 123 20.26 49.00 53.02
C THR A 123 19.97 50.37 53.61
N LYS A 124 18.87 51.05 53.25
CA LYS A 124 18.44 52.29 53.93
C LYS A 124 18.10 52.06 55.39
N LEU A 125 17.40 50.96 55.70
CA LEU A 125 17.10 50.53 57.07
C LEU A 125 18.33 50.08 57.85
N LYS A 126 19.34 49.47 57.22
CA LYS A 126 20.64 49.20 57.86
C LYS A 126 21.44 50.48 58.10
N LEU A 127 21.36 51.48 57.22
CA LEU A 127 22.02 52.77 57.43
C LEU A 127 21.40 53.55 58.60
N TRP A 128 20.07 53.55 58.72
CA TRP A 128 19.35 54.08 59.89
C TRP A 128 19.53 53.19 61.13
N GLY A 129 19.53 51.88 60.93
CA GLY A 129 19.71 50.86 61.95
C GLY A 129 21.10 50.87 62.55
N VAL A 130 22.17 51.18 61.82
CA VAL A 130 23.51 51.37 62.39
C VAL A 130 23.56 52.64 63.26
N GLY A 131 22.80 53.68 62.92
CA GLY A 131 22.62 54.85 63.80
C GLY A 131 21.94 54.51 65.13
N VAL A 132 20.96 53.60 65.12
CA VAL A 132 20.23 53.16 66.32
C VAL A 132 20.94 52.02 67.06
N LEU A 133 21.62 51.12 66.36
CA LEU A 133 22.38 50.01 66.93
C LEU A 133 23.64 50.51 67.65
N PHE A 134 24.24 51.63 67.21
CA PHE A 134 25.29 52.30 68.00
C PHE A 134 24.74 52.87 69.32
N ALA A 135 23.46 53.26 69.35
CA ALA A 135 22.79 53.70 70.58
C ALA A 135 22.34 52.52 71.49
N VAL A 136 22.02 51.35 70.92
CA VAL A 136 21.56 50.17 71.68
C VAL A 136 22.71 49.27 72.12
N VAL A 137 23.84 49.20 71.40
CA VAL A 137 25.03 48.44 71.81
C VAL A 137 25.75 49.09 73.01
N LEU A 138 25.53 50.38 73.25
CA LEU A 138 25.88 51.03 74.53
C LEU A 138 24.81 50.81 75.64
N GLY A 139 23.63 50.31 75.29
CA GLY A 139 22.46 50.25 76.19
C GLY A 139 22.06 48.86 76.69
N ALA A 140 22.22 47.79 75.92
CA ALA A 140 21.73 46.48 76.35
C ALA A 140 22.44 45.35 75.61
N GLY A 141 23.41 44.73 76.30
CA GLY A 141 23.87 43.41 75.94
C GLY A 141 22.78 42.37 76.16
N GLY A 142 22.75 41.36 75.29
CA GLY A 142 22.27 40.03 75.64
C GLY A 142 21.06 39.50 74.87
N LEU A 143 21.30 38.35 74.22
CA LEU A 143 20.39 37.21 74.06
C LEU A 143 19.23 37.33 73.05
N GLY A 144 19.30 36.52 71.98
CA GLY A 144 18.16 36.29 71.09
C GLY A 144 18.44 35.47 69.83
N VAL A 145 19.24 34.41 69.91
CA VAL A 145 19.31 33.37 68.87
C VAL A 145 18.31 32.28 69.24
N MET A 146 17.13 32.27 68.61
CA MET A 146 16.23 31.12 68.36
C MET A 146 14.80 31.61 68.11
N ALA A 147 14.36 31.66 66.86
CA ALA A 147 12.96 31.48 66.46
C ALA A 147 12.82 31.64 64.94
N MET A 148 12.62 30.52 64.20
CA MET A 148 11.71 30.41 63.04
C MET A 148 11.97 29.12 62.24
N THR A 149 11.41 27.99 62.70
CA THR A 149 11.10 26.81 61.85
C THR A 149 9.79 26.16 62.30
N GLN A 150 8.81 26.98 62.65
CA GLN A 150 7.40 26.58 62.77
C GLN A 150 6.58 27.53 61.91
N THR A 151 6.67 27.37 60.59
CA THR A 151 5.60 27.81 59.72
C THR A 151 4.57 26.69 59.74
N ASP A 152 3.52 26.87 60.53
CA ASP A 152 2.29 26.09 60.38
C ASP A 152 1.89 26.15 58.91
N THR A 153 2.00 24.99 58.26
CA THR A 153 1.60 24.74 56.89
C THR A 153 0.08 24.86 56.81
N THR A 154 -0.42 26.09 56.70
CA THR A 154 -1.64 26.30 55.92
C THR A 154 -1.29 25.85 54.51
N GLU A 155 -1.62 24.59 54.20
CA GLU A 155 -1.49 24.01 52.87
C GLU A 155 -2.08 25.00 51.88
N ASP A 156 -1.21 25.67 51.14
CA ASP A 156 -1.61 26.68 50.17
C ASP A 156 -2.44 25.93 49.13
N PRO A 157 -3.75 26.19 48.98
CA PRO A 157 -4.65 25.39 48.12
C PRO A 157 -4.17 25.32 46.67
N ARG A 158 -3.25 26.21 46.29
CA ARG A 158 -2.54 26.23 45.01
C ARG A 158 -1.60 25.04 44.82
N ILE A 159 -0.89 24.60 45.86
CA ILE A 159 0.03 23.45 45.76
C ILE A 159 -0.78 22.18 45.50
N ALA A 160 -1.84 21.96 46.27
CA ALA A 160 -2.75 20.83 46.06
C ALA A 160 -3.46 20.89 44.69
N GLN A 161 -3.73 22.08 44.14
CA GLN A 161 -4.26 22.22 42.79
C GLN A 161 -3.23 21.84 41.72
N LEU A 162 -1.99 22.32 41.84
CA LEU A 162 -0.91 21.98 40.89
C LEU A 162 -0.59 20.48 40.90
N GLU A 163 -0.61 19.83 42.06
CA GLU A 163 -0.44 18.38 42.16
C GLU A 163 -1.56 17.60 41.46
N ARG A 164 -2.82 18.08 41.57
CA ARG A 164 -3.94 17.47 40.84
C ARG A 164 -3.80 17.66 39.32
N GLU A 165 -3.42 18.86 38.88
CA GLU A 165 -3.20 19.16 37.47
C GLU A 165 -2.04 18.31 36.89
N GLN A 166 -0.94 18.15 37.64
CA GLN A 166 0.16 17.26 37.25
C GLN A 166 -0.28 15.79 37.18
N ALA A 167 -1.03 15.31 38.18
CA ALA A 167 -1.54 13.95 38.18
C ALA A 167 -2.51 13.68 37.02
N GLU A 168 -3.30 14.67 36.61
CA GLU A 168 -4.18 14.57 35.44
C GLU A 168 -3.36 14.50 34.14
N LEU A 169 -2.36 15.37 33.96
CA LEU A 169 -1.47 15.34 32.80
C LEU A 169 -0.72 14.02 32.66
N LEU A 170 -0.24 13.44 33.76
CA LEU A 170 0.44 12.14 33.76
C LEU A 170 -0.50 11.00 33.35
N ARG A 171 -1.77 11.04 33.79
CA ARG A 171 -2.79 10.05 33.38
C ARG A 171 -3.13 10.19 31.89
N ASP A 172 -3.27 11.41 31.38
CA ASP A 172 -3.55 11.66 29.97
C ASP A 172 -2.39 11.18 29.08
N ARG A 173 -1.14 11.46 29.49
CA ARG A 173 0.06 10.98 28.79
C ARG A 173 0.11 9.44 28.78
N LEU A 174 -0.19 8.79 29.91
CA LEU A 174 -0.28 7.34 29.98
C LEU A 174 -1.33 6.77 29.02
N GLY A 175 -2.53 7.38 28.98
CA GLY A 175 -3.60 6.99 28.07
C GLY A 175 -3.21 7.10 26.59
N ALA A 176 -2.45 8.15 26.22
CA ALA A 176 -1.93 8.31 24.87
C ALA A 176 -0.90 7.23 24.49
N LEU A 177 0.01 6.88 25.40
CA LEU A 177 0.99 5.80 25.20
C LEU A 177 0.32 4.43 25.09
N ASP A 178 -0.73 4.17 25.87
CA ASP A 178 -1.51 2.93 25.78
C ASP A 178 -2.26 2.82 24.44
N ALA A 179 -2.83 3.91 23.95
CA ALA A 179 -3.45 3.93 22.62
C ALA A 179 -2.41 3.68 21.51
N LEU A 180 -1.17 4.17 21.67
CA LEU A 180 -0.08 3.89 20.73
C LEU A 180 0.32 2.40 20.80
N HIS A 181 0.44 1.84 22.00
CA HIS A 181 0.70 0.42 22.20
C HIS A 181 -0.36 -0.44 21.49
N GLU A 182 -1.65 -0.17 21.68
CA GLU A 182 -2.73 -0.95 21.06
C GLU A 182 -2.64 -0.95 19.52
N ARG A 183 -2.35 0.21 18.91
CA ARG A 183 -2.13 0.32 17.46
C ARG A 183 -0.91 -0.47 16.97
N LEU A 184 0.16 -0.54 17.79
CA LEU A 184 1.30 -1.39 17.49
C LEU A 184 0.91 -2.86 17.63
N GLN A 185 0.17 -3.21 18.67
CA GLN A 185 -0.23 -4.58 18.99
C GLN A 185 -1.06 -5.25 17.88
N GLU A 186 -1.98 -4.49 17.25
CA GLU A 186 -2.73 -4.93 16.08
C GLU A 186 -1.82 -5.39 14.94
N LYS A 187 -0.67 -4.74 14.78
CA LYS A 187 0.33 -5.05 13.74
C LYS A 187 1.32 -6.15 14.15
N LEU A 188 1.52 -6.40 15.45
CA LEU A 188 2.52 -7.38 15.95
C LEU A 188 2.21 -8.81 15.49
N GLY A 189 0.94 -9.16 15.30
CA GLY A 189 0.55 -10.52 14.89
C GLY A 189 1.19 -10.99 13.58
N ALA A 190 1.53 -10.05 12.69
CA ALA A 190 2.20 -10.36 11.42
C ALA A 190 3.73 -10.60 11.57
N TYR A 191 4.34 -10.18 12.68
CA TYR A 191 5.80 -10.18 12.87
C TYR A 191 6.26 -11.05 14.04
N ALA A 192 5.33 -11.68 14.77
CA ALA A 192 5.65 -12.57 15.87
C ALA A 192 6.59 -13.71 15.42
N GLY A 193 7.72 -13.86 16.12
CA GLY A 193 8.72 -14.90 15.83
C GLY A 193 9.64 -14.64 14.64
N THR A 194 9.56 -13.47 13.99
CA THR A 194 10.47 -13.12 12.89
C THR A 194 11.89 -12.74 13.36
N SER A 195 12.05 -12.22 14.58
CA SER A 195 13.33 -11.79 15.15
C SER A 195 13.32 -11.85 16.68
N ALA A 196 14.42 -12.32 17.26
CA ALA A 196 14.62 -12.34 18.72
C ALA A 196 14.69 -10.92 19.31
N ASP A 197 15.23 -9.95 18.56
CA ASP A 197 15.33 -8.55 18.96
C ASP A 197 13.94 -7.92 19.08
N PHE A 198 13.06 -8.23 18.11
CA PHE A 198 11.67 -7.81 18.13
C PHE A 198 10.90 -8.39 19.34
N ASP A 199 11.05 -9.69 19.60
CA ASP A 199 10.42 -10.31 20.76
C ASP A 199 10.95 -9.73 22.09
N ALA A 200 12.23 -9.35 22.13
CA ALA A 200 12.82 -8.67 23.29
C ALA A 200 12.26 -7.26 23.49
N ALA A 201 12.15 -6.47 22.41
CA ALA A 201 11.54 -5.15 22.46
C ALA A 201 10.08 -5.21 22.92
N HIS A 202 9.31 -6.19 22.42
CA HIS A 202 7.92 -6.38 22.85
C HIS A 202 7.83 -6.73 24.34
N ARG A 203 8.71 -7.61 24.86
CA ARG A 203 8.78 -7.90 26.30
C ARG A 203 9.13 -6.68 27.14
N ASP A 204 10.01 -5.80 26.66
CA ASP A 204 10.39 -4.54 27.34
C ASP A 204 9.19 -3.60 27.46
N VAL A 205 8.40 -3.45 26.40
CA VAL A 205 7.15 -2.68 26.41
C VAL A 205 6.13 -3.26 27.41
N VAL A 206 5.96 -4.59 27.43
CA VAL A 206 5.05 -5.24 28.37
C VAL A 206 5.53 -5.05 29.83
N ALA A 207 6.83 -5.16 30.08
CA ALA A 207 7.41 -4.98 31.41
C ALA A 207 7.30 -3.53 31.92
N THR A 208 7.62 -2.55 31.09
CA THR A 208 7.51 -1.12 31.43
C THR A 208 6.06 -0.70 31.65
N ARG A 209 5.12 -1.19 30.82
CA ARG A 209 3.67 -0.98 31.03
C ARG A 209 3.18 -1.60 32.34
N ALA A 210 3.60 -2.82 32.66
CA ALA A 210 3.22 -3.48 33.90
C ALA A 210 3.71 -2.69 35.14
N ALA A 211 4.97 -2.21 35.11
CA ALA A 211 5.52 -1.37 36.17
C ALA A 211 4.74 -0.07 36.40
N LEU A 212 4.24 0.56 35.32
CA LEU A 212 3.38 1.75 35.41
C LEU A 212 1.97 1.46 35.92
N ARG A 213 1.47 0.24 35.75
CA ARG A 213 0.13 -0.15 36.23
C ARG A 213 0.12 -0.45 37.73
N ASP A 214 1.22 -1.01 38.24
CA ASP A 214 1.35 -1.41 39.64
C ASP A 214 1.78 -0.25 40.57
N GLY A 215 2.22 0.89 40.01
CA GLY A 215 2.65 2.07 40.75
C GLY A 215 1.98 3.37 40.29
N ASP A 216 2.28 4.49 40.98
CA ASP A 216 1.87 5.81 40.52
C ASP A 216 2.67 6.19 39.25
N PRO A 217 2.01 6.75 38.21
CA PRO A 217 2.71 7.17 37.01
C PRO A 217 3.68 8.28 37.38
N THR A 218 4.96 8.06 37.10
CA THR A 218 6.03 9.05 37.25
C THR A 218 6.56 9.43 35.88
N ASP A 219 7.10 10.64 35.74
CA ASP A 219 7.71 11.08 34.48
C ASP A 219 8.77 10.08 33.98
N ALA A 220 9.65 9.62 34.87
CA ALA A 220 10.68 8.64 34.53
C ALA A 220 10.10 7.30 34.04
N GLY A 221 8.99 6.84 34.62
CA GLY A 221 8.31 5.63 34.17
C GLY A 221 7.66 5.80 32.80
N LEU A 222 7.04 6.96 32.55
CA LEU A 222 6.44 7.28 31.26
C LEU A 222 7.50 7.42 30.16
N ASP A 223 8.62 8.09 30.45
CA ASP A 223 9.75 8.21 29.52
C ASP A 223 10.35 6.84 29.17
N ALA A 224 10.45 5.93 30.16
CA ALA A 224 10.91 4.57 29.91
C ALA A 224 9.94 3.76 29.04
N TYR A 225 8.63 3.93 29.25
CA TYR A 225 7.60 3.27 28.42
C TYR A 225 7.59 3.80 26.99
N GLU A 226 7.70 5.13 26.82
CA GLU A 226 7.83 5.78 25.51
C GLU A 226 9.08 5.26 24.77
N ALA A 227 10.25 5.24 25.44
CA ALA A 227 11.47 4.71 24.84
C ALA A 227 11.37 3.22 24.46
N ALA A 228 10.63 2.41 25.22
CA ALA A 228 10.37 1.02 24.89
C ALA A 228 9.46 0.90 23.64
N LEU A 229 8.43 1.74 23.53
CA LEU A 229 7.53 1.78 22.38
C LEU A 229 8.26 2.21 21.10
N ASP A 230 9.15 3.20 21.18
CA ASP A 230 9.99 3.62 20.05
C ASP A 230 10.94 2.52 19.58
N ARG A 231 11.53 1.78 20.53
CA ARG A 231 12.40 0.64 20.22
C ARG A 231 11.60 -0.48 19.54
N LEU A 232 10.39 -0.78 20.04
CA LEU A 232 9.48 -1.74 19.41
C LEU A 232 9.09 -1.32 17.99
N ALA A 233 8.73 -0.05 17.78
CA ALA A 233 8.39 0.48 16.46
C ALA A 233 9.56 0.38 15.47
N THR A 234 10.79 0.63 15.95
CA THR A 234 12.01 0.48 15.14
C THR A 234 12.23 -0.98 14.73
N GLU A 235 12.15 -1.92 15.67
CA GLU A 235 12.30 -3.35 15.39
C GLU A 235 11.18 -3.89 14.49
N MET A 236 9.94 -3.39 14.64
CA MET A 236 8.85 -3.69 13.71
C MET A 236 9.19 -3.26 12.27
N GLY A 237 9.73 -2.06 12.10
CA GLY A 237 10.15 -1.58 10.79
C GLY A 237 11.24 -2.46 10.18
N ARG A 238 12.18 -2.94 11.00
CA ARG A 238 13.24 -3.86 10.59
C ARG A 238 12.68 -5.23 10.21
N ALA A 239 11.82 -5.82 11.04
CA ALA A 239 11.14 -7.10 10.79
C ALA A 239 10.32 -7.05 9.49
N HIS A 240 9.59 -5.95 9.26
CA HIS A 240 8.85 -5.72 8.02
C HIS A 240 9.76 -5.73 6.79
N ARG A 241 10.87 -4.99 6.83
CA ARG A 241 11.84 -4.95 5.71
C ARG A 241 12.44 -6.33 5.42
N LEU A 242 12.77 -7.10 6.46
CA LEU A 242 13.29 -8.46 6.29
C LEU A 242 12.26 -9.41 5.70
N ALA A 243 11.01 -9.37 6.18
CA ALA A 243 9.91 -10.16 5.62
C ALA A 243 9.67 -9.82 4.14
N ARG A 244 9.66 -8.53 3.81
CA ARG A 244 9.53 -8.03 2.43
C ARG A 244 10.70 -8.49 1.55
N LEU A 245 11.94 -8.41 2.04
CA LEU A 245 13.13 -8.88 1.32
C LEU A 245 13.03 -10.37 0.98
N THR A 246 12.61 -11.20 1.93
CA THR A 246 12.43 -12.64 1.72
C THR A 246 11.41 -12.91 0.62
N ALA A 247 10.24 -12.26 0.67
CA ALA A 247 9.23 -12.38 -0.37
C ALA A 247 9.75 -11.93 -1.76
N LEU A 248 10.49 -10.83 -1.83
CA LEU A 248 11.10 -10.36 -3.09
C LEU A 248 12.15 -11.34 -3.63
N ARG A 249 12.90 -12.03 -2.77
CA ARG A 249 13.86 -13.07 -3.18
C ARG A 249 13.16 -14.30 -3.76
N GLU A 250 12.06 -14.74 -3.18
CA GLU A 250 11.26 -15.85 -3.73
C GLU A 250 10.72 -15.50 -5.12
N VAL A 251 10.14 -14.31 -5.28
CA VAL A 251 9.64 -13.82 -6.57
C VAL A 251 10.78 -13.72 -7.59
N HIS A 252 11.94 -13.20 -7.19
CA HIS A 252 13.12 -13.15 -8.06
C HIS A 252 13.53 -14.53 -8.55
N ASP A 253 13.65 -15.51 -7.67
CA ASP A 253 14.10 -16.85 -8.03
C ASP A 253 13.09 -17.55 -8.95
N GLU A 254 11.78 -17.33 -8.78
CA GLU A 254 10.74 -17.79 -9.70
C GLU A 254 10.86 -17.14 -11.09
N LEU A 255 10.99 -15.82 -11.15
CA LEU A 255 11.09 -15.08 -12.41
C LEU A 255 12.40 -15.39 -13.15
N ALA A 256 13.51 -15.55 -12.41
CA ALA A 256 14.80 -15.94 -12.97
C ALA A 256 14.73 -17.33 -13.60
N ALA A 257 14.12 -18.31 -12.92
CA ALA A 257 13.93 -19.64 -13.48
C ALA A 257 13.10 -19.63 -14.77
N LYS A 258 12.04 -18.81 -14.85
CA LYS A 258 11.24 -18.62 -16.08
C LYS A 258 12.04 -17.96 -17.20
N ALA A 259 12.87 -16.97 -16.87
CA ALA A 259 13.74 -16.31 -17.84
C ALA A 259 14.78 -17.27 -18.41
N ASP A 260 15.40 -18.10 -17.58
CA ASP A 260 16.38 -19.11 -18.00
C ASP A 260 15.76 -20.24 -18.83
N ALA A 261 14.51 -20.62 -18.56
CA ALA A 261 13.77 -21.58 -19.36
C ALA A 261 13.40 -21.07 -20.78
N THR A 262 13.51 -19.76 -21.02
CA THR A 262 13.18 -19.16 -22.31
C THR A 262 14.29 -19.44 -23.34
N ARG A 263 14.02 -20.31 -24.34
CA ARG A 263 15.03 -20.73 -25.33
C ARG A 263 15.66 -19.59 -26.15
N ARG A 264 14.91 -18.51 -26.41
CA ARG A 264 15.36 -17.36 -27.22
C ARG A 264 14.96 -16.05 -26.53
N PRO A 265 15.65 -15.65 -25.46
CA PRO A 265 15.27 -14.49 -24.69
C PRO A 265 15.51 -13.22 -25.51
N THR A 266 14.52 -12.33 -25.56
CA THR A 266 14.66 -11.02 -26.20
C THR A 266 15.71 -10.16 -25.49
N THR A 267 16.24 -9.14 -26.18
CA THR A 267 17.17 -8.17 -25.58
C THR A 267 16.55 -7.44 -24.38
N ALA A 268 15.25 -7.15 -24.43
CA ALA A 268 14.49 -6.56 -23.33
C ALA A 268 14.48 -7.47 -22.10
N LEU A 269 14.21 -8.78 -22.27
CA LEU A 269 14.22 -9.75 -21.17
C LEU A 269 15.60 -9.88 -20.54
N LYS A 270 16.67 -9.96 -21.35
CA LYS A 270 18.05 -9.99 -20.84
C LYS A 270 18.38 -8.73 -20.03
N LYS A 271 17.96 -7.55 -20.50
CA LYS A 271 18.19 -6.28 -19.81
C LYS A 271 17.43 -6.24 -18.48
N ALA A 272 16.17 -6.67 -18.47
CA ALA A 272 15.35 -6.71 -17.26
C ALA A 272 15.89 -7.70 -16.23
N ALA A 273 16.31 -8.90 -16.67
CA ALA A 273 16.94 -9.90 -15.78
C ALA A 273 18.21 -9.36 -15.13
N LYS A 274 19.08 -8.69 -15.89
CA LYS A 274 20.29 -8.05 -15.36
C LYS A 274 19.97 -6.92 -14.35
N ALA A 275 18.91 -6.15 -14.60
CA ALA A 275 18.47 -5.11 -13.68
C ALA A 275 17.93 -5.69 -12.36
N ALA A 276 17.16 -6.78 -12.44
CA ALA A 276 16.70 -7.53 -11.27
C ALA A 276 17.86 -8.10 -10.45
N GLU A 277 18.86 -8.69 -11.10
CA GLU A 277 20.06 -9.20 -10.42
C GLU A 277 20.87 -8.08 -9.75
N ALA A 278 20.97 -6.91 -10.40
CA ALA A 278 21.61 -5.74 -9.80
C ALA A 278 20.81 -5.21 -8.58
N GLY A 279 19.48 -5.21 -8.67
CA GLY A 279 18.59 -4.88 -7.55
C GLY A 279 18.79 -5.82 -6.36
N ARG A 280 18.86 -7.13 -6.61
CA ARG A 280 19.14 -8.17 -5.59
C ARG A 280 20.47 -7.89 -4.88
N LYS A 281 21.54 -7.64 -5.63
CA LYS A 281 22.86 -7.31 -5.05
C LYS A 281 22.84 -6.02 -4.23
N GLY A 282 22.00 -5.06 -4.62
CA GLY A 282 21.82 -3.82 -3.87
C GLY A 282 21.16 -4.01 -2.50
N VAL A 283 20.31 -5.03 -2.34
CA VAL A 283 19.59 -5.33 -1.09
C VAL A 283 20.25 -6.43 -0.25
N ASP A 284 21.43 -6.93 -0.65
CA ASP A 284 22.18 -7.95 0.11
C ASP A 284 22.90 -7.38 1.34
N ALA A 285 22.76 -6.08 1.61
CA ALA A 285 23.16 -5.48 2.89
C ALA A 285 22.39 -6.10 4.06
N VAL A 286 23.00 -6.09 5.26
CA VAL A 286 22.39 -6.65 6.48
C VAL A 286 21.07 -5.94 6.82
N GLU A 287 20.94 -4.66 6.46
CA GLU A 287 19.74 -3.85 6.68
C GLU A 287 19.45 -2.98 5.45
N PRO A 288 18.71 -3.50 4.45
CA PRO A 288 18.36 -2.72 3.30
C PRO A 288 17.43 -1.56 3.69
N MET A 289 17.64 -0.40 3.07
CA MET A 289 16.72 0.72 3.21
C MET A 289 15.44 0.47 2.41
N GLU A 290 14.33 1.09 2.81
CA GLU A 290 13.03 0.95 2.11
C GLU A 290 13.14 1.31 0.62
N GLN A 291 13.90 2.36 0.30
CA GLN A 291 14.12 2.81 -1.09
C GLN A 291 14.84 1.76 -1.95
N GLU A 292 15.70 0.93 -1.35
CA GLU A 292 16.41 -0.13 -2.07
C GLU A 292 15.48 -1.31 -2.37
N LEU A 293 14.63 -1.68 -1.40
CA LEU A 293 13.57 -2.67 -1.59
C LEU A 293 12.58 -2.24 -2.68
N ASP A 294 12.20 -0.96 -2.72
CA ASP A 294 11.31 -0.40 -3.75
C ASP A 294 11.94 -0.46 -5.14
N ARG A 295 13.22 -0.11 -5.28
CA ARG A 295 13.95 -0.23 -6.54
C ARG A 295 14.06 -1.69 -6.98
N TYR A 296 14.29 -2.59 -6.03
CA TYR A 296 14.36 -4.03 -6.31
C TYR A 296 13.00 -4.56 -6.78
N ASP A 297 11.90 -4.28 -6.06
CA ASP A 297 10.54 -4.63 -6.49
C ASP A 297 10.21 -4.08 -7.89
N ALA A 298 10.51 -2.81 -8.15
CA ALA A 298 10.32 -2.21 -9.46
C ALA A 298 11.08 -2.96 -10.58
N SER A 299 12.30 -3.43 -10.30
CA SER A 299 13.08 -4.23 -11.25
C SER A 299 12.47 -5.62 -11.49
N LEU A 300 11.90 -6.27 -10.46
CA LEU A 300 11.19 -7.54 -10.59
C LEU A 300 9.91 -7.39 -11.42
N ARG A 301 9.16 -6.30 -11.23
CA ARG A 301 7.99 -5.99 -12.05
C ARG A 301 8.36 -5.80 -13.52
N GLN A 302 9.46 -5.10 -13.82
CA GLN A 302 9.96 -4.96 -15.19
C GLN A 302 10.35 -6.32 -15.81
N LEU A 303 10.97 -7.20 -15.02
CA LEU A 303 11.28 -8.57 -15.45
C LEU A 303 10.01 -9.36 -15.75
N ALA A 304 9.00 -9.28 -14.90
CA ALA A 304 7.72 -9.94 -15.10
C ALA A 304 7.01 -9.46 -16.38
N VAL A 305 7.00 -8.15 -16.65
CA VAL A 305 6.46 -7.57 -17.89
C VAL A 305 7.24 -8.08 -19.12
N ALA A 306 8.58 -8.05 -19.07
CA ALA A 306 9.41 -8.52 -20.18
C ALA A 306 9.27 -10.03 -20.46
N LEU A 307 8.91 -10.83 -19.45
CA LEU A 307 8.54 -12.23 -19.59
C LEU A 307 7.17 -12.40 -20.25
N ALA A 308 6.18 -11.59 -19.84
CA ALA A 308 4.83 -11.62 -20.42
C ALA A 308 4.82 -11.21 -21.90
N ASP A 309 5.67 -10.25 -22.27
CA ASP A 309 5.84 -9.77 -23.65
C ASP A 309 6.66 -10.72 -24.54
N GLN A 310 7.16 -11.84 -24.02
CA GLN A 310 7.85 -12.81 -24.87
C GLN A 310 6.90 -13.31 -25.94
N PRO A 311 7.30 -13.31 -27.23
CA PRO A 311 6.50 -13.93 -28.26
C PRO A 311 6.35 -15.40 -27.87
N LYS A 312 5.10 -15.81 -27.56
CA LYS A 312 4.79 -17.22 -27.34
C LYS A 312 5.36 -17.94 -28.55
N ALA A 313 6.31 -18.84 -28.30
CA ALA A 313 6.80 -19.71 -29.36
C ALA A 313 5.54 -20.37 -29.92
N GLY A 314 5.10 -19.91 -31.10
CA GLY A 314 3.98 -20.54 -31.77
C GLY A 314 4.27 -22.03 -31.83
N PRO A 315 3.24 -22.90 -31.80
CA PRO A 315 3.47 -24.29 -32.17
C PRO A 315 4.31 -24.26 -33.43
N ASP A 316 5.41 -25.00 -33.46
CA ASP A 316 6.41 -24.98 -34.53
C ASP A 316 5.69 -25.27 -35.85
N VAL A 317 5.08 -24.25 -36.47
CA VAL A 317 4.32 -24.36 -37.71
C VAL A 317 5.43 -24.56 -38.71
N GLY A 318 5.67 -25.84 -38.99
CA GLY A 318 6.89 -26.37 -39.57
C GLY A 318 7.47 -25.36 -40.54
N ARG A 319 8.63 -24.82 -40.18
CA ARG A 319 9.46 -24.04 -41.09
C ARG A 319 9.42 -24.78 -42.42
N PRO A 320 8.83 -24.22 -43.50
CA PRO A 320 8.74 -24.92 -44.77
C PRO A 320 10.17 -25.27 -45.12
N THR A 321 10.49 -26.56 -45.05
CA THR A 321 11.79 -27.07 -45.46
C THR A 321 11.93 -26.56 -46.87
N LYS A 322 12.95 -25.72 -47.13
CA LYS A 322 13.28 -25.26 -48.47
C LYS A 322 13.41 -26.51 -49.33
N SER A 323 12.35 -26.84 -50.06
CA SER A 323 12.40 -27.79 -51.15
C SER A 323 13.24 -27.10 -52.20
N THR A 324 14.51 -27.46 -52.20
CA THR A 324 15.41 -27.18 -53.30
C THR A 324 14.88 -27.93 -54.52
N ALA A 325 14.68 -27.19 -55.61
CA ALA A 325 14.29 -27.64 -56.94
C ALA A 325 12.77 -27.80 -57.18
N ALA A 326 12.13 -26.69 -57.56
CA ALA A 326 11.08 -26.73 -58.56
C ALA A 326 11.35 -25.59 -59.55
N THR A 327 11.48 -25.98 -60.80
CA THR A 327 11.60 -25.18 -62.01
C THR A 327 10.54 -24.08 -62.08
N SER A 328 10.90 -22.98 -62.73
CA SER A 328 10.00 -21.90 -63.12
C SER A 328 8.91 -22.42 -64.06
N GLU A 329 7.80 -22.88 -63.53
CA GLU A 329 6.53 -22.93 -64.25
C GLU A 329 5.73 -21.71 -63.86
N GLU A 330 5.51 -20.83 -64.84
CA GLU A 330 4.61 -19.69 -64.72
C GLU A 330 3.22 -20.19 -64.34
N PRO A 331 2.50 -19.50 -63.43
CA PRO A 331 1.17 -19.89 -63.03
C PRO A 331 0.21 -19.73 -64.23
N VAL A 332 -0.17 -20.86 -64.84
CA VAL A 332 -1.24 -20.91 -65.85
C VAL A 332 -2.58 -20.81 -65.13
N CYS A 333 -3.27 -19.67 -65.29
CA CYS A 333 -4.67 -19.52 -64.87
C CYS A 333 -5.54 -20.45 -65.72
N THR A 334 -6.07 -21.51 -65.12
CA THR A 334 -6.99 -22.47 -65.79
C THR A 334 -8.46 -22.10 -65.63
N ASP A 335 -8.82 -21.16 -64.75
CA ASP A 335 -10.20 -20.70 -64.55
C ASP A 335 -10.39 -19.25 -65.02
N TYR A 336 -11.23 -19.08 -66.04
CA TYR A 336 -11.52 -17.78 -66.67
C TYR A 336 -12.52 -16.94 -65.87
N HIS A 337 -13.13 -17.50 -64.82
CA HIS A 337 -14.10 -16.80 -63.98
C HIS A 337 -13.56 -16.32 -62.63
N ASP A 338 -12.28 -16.58 -62.33
CA ASP A 338 -11.63 -16.03 -61.13
C ASP A 338 -11.31 -14.53 -61.33
N PRO A 339 -11.89 -13.62 -60.51
CA PRO A 339 -11.67 -12.17 -60.62
C PRO A 339 -10.22 -11.75 -60.34
N LEU A 340 -9.37 -12.64 -59.80
CA LEU A 340 -7.94 -12.37 -59.58
C LEU A 340 -7.09 -12.55 -60.84
N CYS A 341 -7.47 -13.42 -61.78
CA CYS A 341 -6.73 -13.63 -63.04
C CYS A 341 -6.85 -12.43 -64.00
N ALA A 342 -7.93 -11.65 -63.92
CA ALA A 342 -8.13 -10.47 -64.76
C ALA A 342 -7.19 -9.28 -64.45
N ARG A 343 -6.48 -9.30 -63.32
CA ARG A 343 -5.58 -8.20 -62.91
C ARG A 343 -4.13 -8.37 -63.35
N LEU A 344 -3.73 -9.57 -63.81
CA LEU A 344 -2.33 -9.89 -64.13
C LEU A 344 -1.99 -9.77 -65.63
N THR A 345 -2.95 -9.44 -66.51
CA THR A 345 -2.74 -9.36 -67.98
C THR A 345 -2.84 -7.95 -68.56
N ARG A 346 -2.90 -6.91 -67.73
CA ARG A 346 -2.78 -5.51 -68.15
C ARG A 346 -1.49 -4.93 -67.61
N ASP A 347 -0.39 -5.20 -68.31
CA ASP A 347 0.79 -4.33 -68.42
C ASP A 347 1.51 -4.64 -69.74
#